data_AF-A0A3E2HBJ3-F1
#
_entry.id   AF-A0A3E2HBJ3-F1
#
_cell.length_a   1.000
_cell.length_b   1.000
_cell.length_c   1.000
_cell.angle_alpha   90.00
_cell.angle_beta   90.00
_cell.angle_gamma   90.00
#
_symmetry.space_group_name_H-M   'P 1'
#
loop_
_entity.id
_entity.type
_entity.pdbx_description
1 polymer ?
#
loop_
_entity_poly.entity_id
_entity_poly.type
_entity_poly.pdbx_seq_one_letter_code
_entity_poly.pdbx_strand_id
1 'polypeptide(L)'
;MTKLDTVHSLTTTLVQGQPLVAVFFGGTGGIGHYTLRALATASAKNGGKGFRAYIVGRKAKAAEDIIAECHDIYPQGKYKFVKIDDLSLIKDVDRACADIVELEEKESQHPRIDYLMMCQGGSIFLPRIDTKEGLDVTMSLMYYSRMRIITKLLPLLLKSKLPPAVVSVYAAGSEAKLFPEDLSLRDLSHYSYSQARSHMAYMHTFFMENLAEQNRGKLALIHIFPGVVLGPGFQNPELPAWFRVVWNCFFVPIFGRFLTVKPDNCGNRMLSLASTCYPPRPIDESSNKEAVTKGTDGKPGSGVYSLTWNGENNFPSKLYSAINKDEMRKKVWEHTARAFEVIEAGEVFKEYFIFCADLLGLLYGSSSPFSFNPDTSRICGPDFLQTTIRDNIRLHKQILDTLDVTSVAAVIGESMESITTLEWPLCTLKDYVKTIILITTPADHSA
;
A
#
# COMPACT_ATOMS: atom_id res chain seq x y z
N MET A 1 16.94 -24.07 5.15
CA MET A 1 16.81 -23.55 3.77
C MET A 1 16.05 -24.57 2.94
N THR A 2 14.95 -24.19 2.28
CA THR A 2 14.24 -25.08 1.34
C THR A 2 15.18 -25.48 0.21
N LYS A 3 15.40 -26.79 0.05
CA LYS A 3 16.29 -27.37 -0.97
C LYS A 3 15.76 -27.07 -2.37
N LEU A 4 16.66 -26.88 -3.33
CA LEU A 4 16.28 -26.53 -4.70
C LEU A 4 15.47 -27.65 -5.37
N ASP A 5 15.75 -28.91 -5.07
CA ASP A 5 14.99 -30.05 -5.58
C ASP A 5 13.52 -30.01 -5.13
N THR A 6 13.28 -29.59 -3.88
CA THR A 6 11.93 -29.36 -3.37
C THR A 6 11.24 -28.23 -4.13
N VAL A 7 11.94 -27.12 -4.36
CA VAL A 7 11.43 -25.98 -5.16
C VAL A 7 11.02 -26.46 -6.55
N HIS A 8 11.87 -27.24 -7.23
CA HIS A 8 11.55 -27.79 -8.54
C HIS A 8 10.33 -28.72 -8.52
N SER A 9 10.26 -29.64 -7.56
CA SER A 9 9.10 -30.54 -7.40
C SER A 9 7.78 -29.77 -7.20
N LEU A 10 7.80 -28.72 -6.38
CA LEU A 10 6.64 -27.85 -6.15
C LEU A 10 6.21 -27.11 -7.43
N THR A 11 7.17 -26.55 -8.18
CA THR A 11 6.87 -25.88 -9.46
C THR A 11 6.36 -26.85 -10.53
N THR A 12 6.88 -28.07 -10.56
CA THR A 12 6.39 -29.14 -11.46
C THR A 12 4.94 -29.47 -11.18
N THR A 13 4.61 -29.71 -9.91
CA THR A 13 3.23 -30.02 -9.48
C THR A 13 2.27 -28.88 -9.86
N LEU A 14 2.70 -27.64 -9.68
CA LEU A 14 1.91 -26.46 -10.01
C LEU A 14 1.54 -26.40 -11.51
N VAL A 15 2.53 -26.49 -12.41
CA VAL A 15 2.30 -26.35 -13.86
C VAL A 15 1.60 -27.55 -14.48
N GLN A 16 1.71 -28.74 -13.88
CA GLN A 16 1.01 -29.95 -14.30
C GLN A 16 -0.45 -29.99 -13.83
N GLY A 17 -0.80 -29.23 -12.78
CA GLY A 17 -2.14 -29.23 -12.20
C GLY A 17 -3.21 -28.74 -13.18
N GLN A 18 -3.06 -27.51 -13.69
CA GLN A 18 -4.01 -26.85 -14.58
C GLN A 18 -3.34 -25.72 -15.39
N PRO A 19 -4.00 -25.19 -16.44
CA PRO A 19 -3.54 -23.96 -17.05
C PRO A 19 -3.56 -22.80 -16.06
N LEU A 20 -2.52 -21.98 -16.01
CA LEU A 20 -2.38 -20.89 -15.04
C LEU A 20 -2.68 -19.52 -15.65
N VAL A 21 -3.28 -18.63 -14.88
CA VAL A 21 -3.35 -17.20 -15.18
C VAL A 21 -2.50 -16.43 -14.17
N ALA A 22 -1.44 -15.80 -14.66
CA ALA A 22 -0.45 -15.12 -13.83
C ALA A 22 -0.32 -13.63 -14.20
N VAL A 23 -0.20 -12.76 -13.20
CA VAL A 23 -0.03 -11.31 -13.37
C VAL A 23 1.25 -10.87 -12.67
N PHE A 24 2.09 -10.09 -13.36
CA PHE A 24 3.40 -9.66 -12.88
C PHE A 24 3.53 -8.14 -12.89
N PHE A 25 3.28 -7.49 -11.74
CA PHE A 25 3.58 -6.08 -11.53
C PHE A 25 5.07 -5.88 -11.26
N GLY A 26 5.71 -5.03 -12.05
CA GLY A 26 7.17 -4.95 -12.13
C GLY A 26 7.78 -6.06 -13.02
N GLY A 27 7.02 -6.59 -13.97
CA GLY A 27 7.41 -7.73 -14.81
C GLY A 27 8.49 -7.43 -15.86
N THR A 28 8.78 -6.16 -16.16
CA THR A 28 9.71 -5.75 -17.23
C THR A 28 11.18 -5.76 -16.80
N GLY A 29 11.55 -6.57 -15.81
CA GLY A 29 12.93 -6.71 -15.35
C GLY A 29 13.04 -7.36 -13.96
N GLY A 30 14.26 -7.72 -13.57
CA GLY A 30 14.56 -8.26 -12.23
C GLY A 30 13.71 -9.46 -11.85
N ILE A 31 13.18 -9.46 -10.62
CA ILE A 31 12.48 -10.60 -10.02
C ILE A 31 11.23 -11.00 -10.82
N GLY A 32 10.46 -10.03 -11.32
CA GLY A 32 9.27 -10.30 -12.13
C GLY A 32 9.61 -11.06 -13.40
N HIS A 33 10.65 -10.61 -14.12
CA HIS A 33 11.19 -11.32 -15.29
C HIS A 33 11.64 -12.74 -14.92
N TYR A 34 12.49 -12.89 -13.88
CA TYR A 34 13.02 -14.20 -13.51
C TYR A 34 11.92 -15.20 -13.15
N THR A 35 10.83 -14.72 -12.54
CA THR A 35 9.67 -15.56 -12.18
C THR A 35 8.88 -15.99 -13.42
N LEU A 36 8.66 -15.09 -14.39
CA LEU A 36 8.02 -15.43 -15.66
C LEU A 36 8.84 -16.45 -16.46
N ARG A 37 10.16 -16.25 -16.53
CA ARG A 37 11.09 -17.19 -17.18
C ARG A 37 11.08 -18.55 -16.49
N ALA A 38 11.00 -18.59 -15.16
CA ALA A 38 10.85 -19.84 -14.40
C ALA A 38 9.53 -20.55 -14.72
N LEU A 39 8.42 -19.81 -14.86
CA LEU A 39 7.12 -20.37 -15.26
C LEU A 39 7.17 -20.97 -16.67
N ALA A 40 7.75 -20.27 -17.64
CA ALA A 40 7.96 -20.77 -18.99
C ALA A 40 8.83 -22.03 -18.99
N THR A 41 9.96 -22.00 -18.27
CA THR A 41 10.89 -23.12 -18.17
C THR A 41 10.26 -24.35 -17.52
N ALA A 42 9.54 -24.17 -16.40
CA ALA A 42 8.86 -25.26 -15.71
C ALA A 42 7.76 -25.86 -16.59
N SER A 43 7.01 -25.02 -17.33
CA SER A 43 5.96 -25.48 -18.25
C SER A 43 6.54 -26.28 -19.41
N ALA A 44 7.63 -25.82 -20.01
CA ALA A 44 8.30 -26.51 -21.11
C ALA A 44 8.91 -27.85 -20.69
N LYS A 45 9.62 -27.88 -19.55
CA LYS A 45 10.35 -29.08 -19.11
C LYS A 45 9.47 -30.15 -18.49
N ASN A 46 8.37 -29.77 -17.85
CA ASN A 46 7.58 -30.67 -17.00
C ASN A 46 6.18 -30.96 -17.54
N GLY A 47 5.91 -30.70 -18.83
CA GLY A 47 4.59 -30.97 -19.43
C GLY A 47 3.48 -30.08 -18.86
N GLY A 48 3.76 -28.78 -18.75
CA GLY A 48 2.78 -27.81 -18.24
C GLY A 48 1.55 -27.71 -19.11
N LYS A 49 0.39 -27.44 -18.50
CA LYS A 49 -0.92 -27.39 -19.19
C LYS A 49 -1.21 -26.04 -19.87
N GLY A 50 -0.20 -25.19 -20.08
CA GLY A 50 -0.33 -23.85 -20.64
C GLY A 50 -0.50 -22.75 -19.59
N PHE A 51 -0.26 -21.50 -19.98
CA PHE A 51 -0.56 -20.35 -19.12
C PHE A 51 -0.87 -19.08 -19.93
N ARG A 52 -1.54 -18.13 -19.26
CA ARG A 52 -1.64 -16.72 -19.67
C ARG A 52 -0.87 -15.87 -18.67
N ALA A 53 0.04 -15.04 -19.17
CA ALA A 53 0.83 -14.12 -18.38
C ALA A 53 0.54 -12.67 -18.77
N TYR A 54 0.21 -11.84 -17.78
CA TYR A 54 0.08 -10.39 -17.91
C TYR A 54 1.32 -9.72 -17.32
N ILE A 55 2.15 -9.13 -18.18
CA ILE A 55 3.40 -8.46 -17.80
C ILE A 55 3.08 -6.97 -17.67
N VAL A 56 3.13 -6.44 -16.45
CA VAL A 56 2.84 -5.04 -16.19
C VAL A 56 4.13 -4.25 -15.93
N GLY A 57 4.32 -3.16 -16.66
CA GLY A 57 5.43 -2.25 -16.42
C GLY A 57 5.50 -1.08 -17.40
N ARG A 58 6.56 -0.27 -17.23
CA ARG A 58 6.72 1.01 -17.93
C ARG A 58 7.38 0.90 -19.31
N LYS A 59 8.28 -0.08 -19.45
CA LYS A 59 9.20 -0.17 -20.60
C LYS A 59 8.70 -1.19 -21.62
N ALA A 60 8.02 -0.72 -22.67
CA ALA A 60 7.50 -1.58 -23.74
C ALA A 60 8.60 -2.43 -24.39
N LYS A 61 9.74 -1.82 -24.74
CA LYS A 61 10.85 -2.56 -25.36
C LYS A 61 11.39 -3.68 -24.48
N ALA A 62 11.55 -3.42 -23.18
CA ALA A 62 11.98 -4.45 -22.24
C ALA A 62 10.94 -5.57 -22.09
N ALA A 63 9.64 -5.25 -22.15
CA ALA A 63 8.58 -6.24 -22.17
C ALA A 63 8.63 -7.11 -23.44
N GLU A 64 8.80 -6.50 -24.62
CA GLU A 64 8.93 -7.22 -25.89
C GLU A 64 10.09 -8.23 -25.85
N ASP A 65 11.27 -7.80 -25.39
CA ASP A 65 12.45 -8.66 -25.33
C ASP A 65 12.25 -9.84 -24.36
N ILE A 66 11.65 -9.57 -23.18
CA ILE A 66 11.31 -10.62 -22.19
C ILE A 66 10.24 -11.58 -22.72
N ILE A 67 9.24 -11.06 -23.42
CA ILE A 67 8.17 -11.87 -24.01
C ILE A 67 8.75 -12.77 -25.11
N ALA A 68 9.63 -12.25 -25.97
CA ALA A 68 10.31 -13.04 -26.99
C ALA A 68 11.13 -14.18 -26.35
N GLU A 69 11.93 -13.87 -25.32
CA GLU A 69 12.70 -14.89 -24.58
C GLU A 69 11.79 -15.98 -24.01
N CYS A 70 10.70 -15.60 -23.34
CA CYS A 70 9.79 -16.57 -22.72
C CYS A 70 8.99 -17.37 -23.77
N HIS A 71 8.64 -16.75 -24.89
CA HIS A 71 7.97 -17.41 -26.01
C HIS A 71 8.88 -18.45 -26.65
N ASP A 72 10.18 -18.17 -26.84
CA ASP A 72 11.16 -19.14 -27.33
C ASP A 72 11.29 -20.36 -26.41
N ILE A 73 11.18 -20.14 -25.09
CA ILE A 73 11.20 -21.24 -24.10
C ILE A 73 9.90 -22.05 -24.14
N TYR A 74 8.75 -21.39 -24.22
CA TYR A 74 7.43 -22.03 -24.20
C TYR A 74 6.43 -21.32 -25.13
N PRO A 75 6.38 -21.72 -26.42
CA PRO A 75 5.55 -21.07 -27.44
C PRO A 75 4.05 -21.19 -27.22
N GLN A 76 3.61 -22.21 -26.47
CA GLN A 76 2.20 -22.43 -26.15
C GLN A 76 1.66 -21.45 -25.08
N GLY A 77 2.56 -20.74 -24.38
CA GLY A 77 2.19 -19.69 -23.44
C GLY A 77 1.62 -18.46 -24.15
N LYS A 78 0.61 -17.83 -23.55
CA LYS A 78 0.09 -16.54 -24.00
C LYS A 78 0.68 -15.43 -23.13
N TYR A 79 1.30 -14.44 -23.76
CA TYR A 79 1.97 -13.34 -23.06
C TYR A 79 1.33 -12.02 -23.50
N LYS A 80 0.91 -11.20 -22.53
CA LYS A 80 0.27 -9.91 -22.77
C LYS A 80 0.98 -8.83 -21.98
N PHE A 81 1.42 -7.78 -22.67
CA PHE A 81 2.00 -6.60 -22.02
C PHE A 81 0.89 -5.61 -21.67
N VAL A 82 0.91 -5.09 -20.44
CA VAL A 82 0.05 -4.01 -19.97
C VAL A 82 0.95 -2.85 -19.58
N LYS A 83 0.88 -1.77 -20.36
CA LYS A 83 1.70 -0.58 -20.12
C LYS A 83 1.07 0.27 -19.02
N ILE A 84 1.88 0.60 -18.02
CA ILE A 84 1.56 1.59 -16.99
C ILE A 84 2.67 2.63 -16.95
N ASP A 85 2.32 3.89 -16.70
CA ASP A 85 3.30 4.99 -16.72
C ASP A 85 3.92 5.20 -15.33
N ASP A 86 3.10 5.27 -14.27
CA ASP A 86 3.58 5.43 -12.90
C ASP A 86 2.84 4.53 -11.89
N LEU A 87 3.55 3.53 -11.34
CA LEU A 87 3.03 2.65 -10.30
C LEU A 87 2.93 3.30 -8.91
N SER A 88 3.44 4.53 -8.74
CA SER A 88 3.22 5.32 -7.53
C SER A 88 1.90 6.11 -7.56
N LEU A 89 1.17 6.12 -8.68
CA LEU A 89 -0.15 6.73 -8.80
C LEU A 89 -1.24 5.66 -8.76
N ILE A 90 -2.16 5.77 -7.81
CA ILE A 90 -3.29 4.86 -7.60
C ILE A 90 -4.24 4.90 -8.80
N LYS A 91 -4.44 6.06 -9.45
CA LYS A 91 -5.24 6.14 -10.69
C LYS A 91 -4.64 5.33 -11.85
N ASP A 92 -3.32 5.35 -11.99
CA ASP A 92 -2.63 4.55 -13.01
C ASP A 92 -2.71 3.05 -12.68
N VAL A 93 -2.63 2.71 -11.40
CA VAL A 93 -2.85 1.33 -10.91
C VAL A 93 -4.27 0.86 -11.23
N ASP A 94 -5.28 1.69 -10.99
CA ASP A 94 -6.68 1.38 -11.28
C ASP A 94 -6.90 1.12 -12.77
N ARG A 95 -6.35 1.98 -13.64
CA ARG A 95 -6.38 1.79 -15.10
C ARG A 95 -5.73 0.47 -15.49
N ALA A 96 -4.52 0.18 -15.02
CA ALA A 96 -3.84 -1.06 -15.39
C ALA A 96 -4.58 -2.31 -14.89
N CYS A 97 -5.22 -2.25 -13.72
CA CYS A 97 -6.06 -3.35 -13.24
C CYS A 97 -7.31 -3.52 -14.10
N ALA A 98 -7.96 -2.43 -14.52
CA ALA A 98 -9.10 -2.48 -15.43
C ALA A 98 -8.72 -3.10 -16.78
N ASP A 99 -7.58 -2.70 -17.35
CA ASP A 99 -7.04 -3.27 -18.59
C ASP A 99 -6.81 -4.79 -18.46
N ILE A 100 -6.25 -5.25 -17.34
CA ILE A 100 -6.05 -6.69 -17.07
C ILE A 100 -7.40 -7.42 -16.99
N VAL A 101 -8.38 -6.86 -16.28
CA VAL A 101 -9.72 -7.46 -16.16
C VAL A 101 -10.36 -7.60 -17.53
N GLU A 102 -10.38 -6.53 -18.33
CA GLU A 102 -10.94 -6.55 -19.69
C GLU A 102 -10.22 -7.57 -20.59
N LEU A 103 -8.90 -7.62 -20.54
CA LEU A 103 -8.12 -8.55 -21.35
C LEU A 103 -8.37 -10.02 -20.96
N GLU A 104 -8.58 -10.32 -19.68
CA GLU A 104 -8.84 -11.68 -19.21
C GLU A 104 -10.29 -12.12 -19.48
N GLU A 105 -11.25 -11.21 -19.34
CA GLU A 105 -12.65 -11.44 -19.70
C GLU A 105 -12.83 -11.70 -21.20
N LYS A 106 -12.03 -11.05 -22.05
CA LYS A 106 -12.01 -11.32 -23.50
C LYS A 106 -11.39 -12.67 -23.87
N GLU A 107 -10.41 -13.15 -23.10
CA GLU A 107 -9.68 -14.40 -23.41
C GLU A 107 -10.38 -15.66 -22.93
N SER A 108 -11.24 -15.55 -21.92
CA SER A 108 -11.75 -16.71 -21.19
C SER A 108 -13.21 -16.50 -20.78
N GLN A 109 -14.05 -17.50 -21.05
CA GLN A 109 -15.40 -17.56 -20.49
C GLN A 109 -15.41 -17.71 -18.95
N HIS A 110 -14.27 -18.10 -18.37
CA HIS A 110 -14.07 -18.25 -16.93
C HIS A 110 -12.83 -17.44 -16.51
N PRO A 111 -12.94 -16.09 -16.46
CA PRO A 111 -11.83 -15.20 -16.16
C PRO A 111 -11.41 -15.36 -14.70
N ARG A 112 -10.11 -15.47 -14.44
CA ARG A 112 -9.54 -15.66 -13.10
C ARG A 112 -8.08 -15.22 -13.05
N ILE A 113 -7.53 -15.13 -11.86
CA ILE A 113 -6.09 -15.02 -11.62
C ILE A 113 -5.68 -16.09 -10.62
N ASP A 114 -4.74 -16.95 -10.99
CA ASP A 114 -4.22 -18.03 -10.13
C ASP A 114 -2.94 -17.58 -9.39
N TYR A 115 -2.16 -16.65 -9.97
CA TYR A 115 -0.93 -16.14 -9.39
C TYR A 115 -0.77 -14.62 -9.62
N LEU A 116 -0.65 -13.85 -8.55
CA LEU A 116 -0.40 -12.41 -8.60
C LEU A 116 0.94 -12.08 -7.96
N MET A 117 1.88 -11.60 -8.75
CA MET A 117 3.23 -11.23 -8.32
C MET A 117 3.42 -9.73 -8.40
N MET A 118 3.71 -9.10 -7.27
CA MET A 118 3.96 -7.66 -7.14
C MET A 118 5.39 -7.45 -6.67
N CYS A 119 6.26 -7.01 -7.58
CA CYS A 119 7.68 -6.77 -7.32
C CYS A 119 8.14 -5.37 -7.76
N GLN A 120 7.20 -4.49 -8.10
CA GLN A 120 7.50 -3.09 -8.42
C GLN A 120 8.15 -2.41 -7.22
N GLY A 121 9.19 -1.61 -7.48
CA GLY A 121 9.95 -0.96 -6.43
C GLY A 121 11.45 -0.86 -6.75
N GLY A 122 12.18 -0.23 -5.84
CA GLY A 122 13.64 -0.19 -5.81
C GLY A 122 14.14 0.33 -4.47
N SER A 123 15.46 0.45 -4.32
CA SER A 123 16.06 1.13 -3.17
C SER A 123 15.93 2.64 -3.37
N ILE A 124 14.94 3.27 -2.74
CA ILE A 124 14.64 4.70 -2.89
C ILE A 124 15.17 5.44 -1.66
N PHE A 125 16.36 6.02 -1.76
CA PHE A 125 16.98 6.77 -0.66
C PHE A 125 16.64 8.27 -0.73
N LEU A 126 15.36 8.58 -0.85
CA LEU A 126 14.86 9.95 -0.93
C LEU A 126 14.22 10.36 0.41
N PRO A 127 14.20 11.66 0.74
CA PRO A 127 13.30 12.18 1.76
C PRO A 127 11.85 11.92 1.35
N ARG A 128 10.91 12.14 2.26
CA ARG A 128 9.48 12.07 1.94
C ARG A 128 9.16 13.01 0.79
N ILE A 129 8.59 12.47 -0.28
CA ILE A 129 8.09 13.25 -1.42
C ILE A 129 6.70 12.75 -1.70
N ASP A 130 5.69 13.62 -1.68
CA ASP A 130 4.32 13.23 -1.95
C ASP A 130 4.06 13.17 -3.47
N THR A 131 3.29 12.17 -3.88
CA THR A 131 2.69 12.08 -5.22
C THR A 131 1.65 13.18 -5.39
N LYS A 132 1.19 13.37 -6.63
CA LYS A 132 0.06 14.29 -6.91
C LYS A 132 -1.25 13.88 -6.23
N GLU A 133 -1.32 12.67 -5.71
CA GLU A 133 -2.47 12.10 -4.98
C GLU A 133 -2.29 12.22 -3.45
N GLY A 134 -1.19 12.81 -2.98
CA GLY A 134 -0.95 13.09 -1.57
C GLY A 134 -0.35 11.92 -0.78
N LEU A 135 0.16 10.88 -1.43
CA LEU A 135 0.84 9.75 -0.77
C LEU A 135 2.35 9.91 -0.91
N ASP A 136 3.14 9.56 0.11
CA ASP A 136 4.60 9.46 -0.07
C ASP A 136 4.93 8.51 -1.23
N VAL A 137 5.78 8.91 -2.18
CA VAL A 137 6.11 8.15 -3.39
C VAL A 137 6.66 6.76 -3.06
N THR A 138 7.52 6.66 -2.04
CA THR A 138 8.10 5.37 -1.63
C THR A 138 7.01 4.46 -1.07
N MET A 139 6.18 4.97 -0.16
CA MET A 139 5.07 4.23 0.43
C MET A 139 3.97 3.92 -0.59
N SER A 140 3.71 4.81 -1.55
CA SER A 140 2.74 4.59 -2.60
C SER A 140 3.17 3.42 -3.48
N LEU A 141 4.42 3.46 -3.97
CA LEU A 141 4.96 2.41 -4.82
C LEU A 141 5.07 1.06 -4.09
N MET A 142 5.48 1.07 -2.82
CA MET A 142 5.77 -0.16 -2.07
C MET A 142 4.60 -0.69 -1.25
N TYR A 143 3.62 0.12 -0.88
CA TYR A 143 2.50 -0.34 -0.05
C TYR A 143 1.15 -0.08 -0.72
N TYR A 144 0.77 1.19 -0.91
CA TYR A 144 -0.59 1.53 -1.34
C TYR A 144 -0.92 0.96 -2.72
N SER A 145 -0.01 1.06 -3.69
CA SER A 145 -0.22 0.48 -5.03
C SER A 145 -0.48 -1.02 -4.96
N ARG A 146 0.25 -1.74 -4.11
CA ARG A 146 0.10 -3.20 -3.94
C ARG A 146 -1.25 -3.55 -3.33
N MET A 147 -1.66 -2.84 -2.27
CA MET A 147 -2.97 -3.07 -1.67
C MET A 147 -4.10 -2.72 -2.65
N ARG A 148 -3.93 -1.68 -3.47
CA ARG A 148 -4.89 -1.33 -4.52
C ARG A 148 -4.97 -2.40 -5.62
N ILE A 149 -3.83 -2.92 -6.06
CA ILE A 149 -3.78 -4.02 -7.04
C ILE A 149 -4.54 -5.24 -6.51
N ILE A 150 -4.25 -5.65 -5.26
CA ILE A 150 -4.93 -6.80 -4.65
C ILE A 150 -6.44 -6.58 -4.62
N THR A 151 -6.88 -5.41 -4.15
CA THR A 151 -8.33 -5.11 -4.01
C THR A 151 -9.04 -5.00 -5.35
N LYS A 152 -8.46 -4.34 -6.37
CA LYS A 152 -9.06 -4.24 -7.71
C LYS A 152 -9.08 -5.57 -8.45
N LEU A 153 -8.09 -6.45 -8.25
CA LEU A 153 -8.03 -7.77 -8.89
C LEU A 153 -8.66 -8.89 -8.05
N LEU A 154 -9.12 -8.58 -6.83
CA LEU A 154 -9.74 -9.53 -5.91
C LEU A 154 -10.89 -10.33 -6.55
N PRO A 155 -11.80 -9.73 -7.35
CA PRO A 155 -12.88 -10.49 -7.99
C PRO A 155 -12.39 -11.61 -8.92
N LEU A 156 -11.26 -11.43 -9.60
CA LEU A 156 -10.66 -12.47 -10.44
C LEU A 156 -9.87 -13.49 -9.63
N LEU A 157 -9.20 -13.07 -8.56
CA LEU A 157 -8.51 -13.97 -7.63
C LEU A 157 -9.51 -14.95 -7.00
N LEU A 158 -10.66 -14.46 -6.51
CA LEU A 158 -11.67 -15.30 -5.86
C LEU A 158 -12.37 -16.31 -6.80
N LYS A 159 -12.26 -16.13 -8.11
CA LYS A 159 -12.74 -17.07 -9.15
C LYS A 159 -11.74 -18.19 -9.45
N SER A 160 -10.54 -18.15 -8.88
CA SER A 160 -9.54 -19.20 -9.06
C SER A 160 -10.02 -20.56 -8.53
N LYS A 161 -9.65 -21.64 -9.23
CA LYS A 161 -9.91 -23.03 -8.79
C LYS A 161 -8.88 -23.52 -7.78
N LEU A 162 -7.70 -22.93 -7.79
CA LEU A 162 -6.68 -23.09 -6.75
C LEU A 162 -6.88 -21.98 -5.72
N PRO A 163 -6.41 -22.13 -4.47
CA PRO A 163 -6.16 -20.96 -3.65
C PRO A 163 -5.13 -20.07 -4.38
N PRO A 164 -5.51 -18.90 -4.90
CA PRO A 164 -4.55 -18.09 -5.65
C PRO A 164 -3.50 -17.55 -4.69
N ALA A 165 -2.26 -17.52 -5.17
CA ALA A 165 -1.15 -16.97 -4.40
C ALA A 165 -0.91 -15.52 -4.82
N VAL A 166 -1.01 -14.62 -3.84
CA VAL A 166 -0.69 -13.21 -3.95
C VAL A 166 0.65 -12.97 -3.28
N VAL A 167 1.67 -12.68 -4.07
CA VAL A 167 3.05 -12.49 -3.61
C VAL A 167 3.43 -11.01 -3.73
N SER A 168 3.65 -10.37 -2.58
CA SER A 168 4.25 -9.04 -2.46
C SER A 168 5.74 -9.17 -2.12
N VAL A 169 6.60 -8.83 -3.07
CA VAL A 169 8.06 -8.86 -2.90
C VAL A 169 8.54 -7.52 -2.35
N TYR A 170 8.93 -7.52 -1.08
CA TYR A 170 9.50 -6.34 -0.45
C TYR A 170 10.39 -6.66 0.73
N ALA A 171 9.98 -6.30 1.95
CA ALA A 171 10.83 -6.18 3.12
C ALA A 171 10.23 -6.91 4.33
N ALA A 172 9.62 -8.06 4.09
CA ALA A 172 9.12 -8.93 5.14
C ALA A 172 10.21 -9.21 6.19
N GLY A 173 9.87 -9.11 7.47
CA GLY A 173 10.80 -9.34 8.59
C GLY A 173 11.76 -8.18 8.89
N SER A 174 11.62 -7.02 8.22
CA SER A 174 12.39 -5.81 8.58
C SER A 174 11.61 -4.83 9.46
N GLU A 175 10.53 -5.29 10.10
CA GLU A 175 9.81 -4.52 11.09
C GLU A 175 10.73 -4.11 12.24
N ALA A 176 10.58 -2.86 12.67
CA ALA A 176 11.21 -2.25 13.82
C ALA A 176 10.17 -1.40 14.56
N LYS A 177 10.32 -0.06 14.57
CA LYS A 177 9.38 0.85 15.22
C LYS A 177 8.13 1.07 14.35
N LEU A 178 6.98 1.27 15.00
CA LEU A 178 5.70 1.64 14.41
C LEU A 178 5.16 2.89 15.13
N PHE A 179 4.57 3.82 14.38
CA PHE A 179 3.86 5.01 14.85
C PHE A 179 2.38 4.86 14.50
N PRO A 180 1.54 4.33 15.43
CA PRO A 180 0.13 4.04 15.16
C PRO A 180 -0.72 5.24 14.75
N GLU A 181 -0.35 6.43 15.22
CA GLU A 181 -1.07 7.68 14.97
C GLU A 181 -0.56 8.44 13.73
N ASP A 182 0.49 7.94 13.07
CA ASP A 182 1.11 8.54 11.88
C ASP A 182 1.42 7.45 10.84
N LEU A 183 0.35 6.79 10.37
CA LEU A 183 0.48 5.66 9.45
C LEU A 183 1.04 6.06 8.08
N SER A 184 0.82 7.30 7.64
CA SER A 184 1.43 7.80 6.40
C SER A 184 2.84 8.36 6.61
N LEU A 185 3.36 8.48 7.83
CA LEU A 185 4.65 9.08 8.17
C LEU A 185 4.77 10.56 7.74
N ARG A 186 3.71 11.34 7.96
CA ARG A 186 3.67 12.78 7.62
C ARG A 186 4.48 13.62 8.59
N ASP A 187 4.62 13.18 9.84
CA ASP A 187 5.56 13.79 10.75
C ASP A 187 6.98 13.44 10.28
N LEU A 188 7.71 14.45 9.79
CA LEU A 188 9.05 14.26 9.27
C LEU A 188 10.05 13.82 10.34
N SER A 189 9.76 14.03 11.63
CA SER A 189 10.57 13.49 12.73
C SER A 189 10.46 11.96 12.85
N HIS A 190 9.37 11.37 12.34
CA HIS A 190 9.18 9.94 12.22
C HIS A 190 9.75 9.37 10.90
N TYR A 191 10.10 10.22 9.93
CA TYR A 191 10.48 9.74 8.60
C TYR A 191 11.98 9.48 8.46
N SER A 192 12.30 8.26 8.06
CA SER A 192 13.54 7.91 7.36
C SER A 192 13.24 6.74 6.42
N TYR A 193 14.08 6.48 5.41
CA TYR A 193 13.84 5.33 4.52
C TYR A 193 13.75 4.00 5.28
N SER A 194 14.61 3.79 6.29
CA SER A 194 14.57 2.58 7.14
C SER A 194 13.26 2.50 7.96
N GLN A 195 12.82 3.65 8.48
CA GLN A 195 11.60 3.72 9.27
C GLN A 195 10.33 3.55 8.41
N ALA A 196 10.29 4.13 7.20
CA ALA A 196 9.24 3.89 6.22
C ALA A 196 9.16 2.42 5.81
N ARG A 197 10.32 1.78 5.60
CA ARG A 197 10.41 0.33 5.36
C ARG A 197 9.83 -0.50 6.50
N SER A 198 10.11 -0.13 7.76
CA SER A 198 9.49 -0.76 8.94
C SER A 198 7.97 -0.60 8.94
N HIS A 199 7.45 0.62 8.76
CA HIS A 199 6.02 0.91 8.71
C HIS A 199 5.30 0.07 7.67
N MET A 200 5.80 0.11 6.44
CA MET A 200 5.19 -0.63 5.35
C MET A 200 5.17 -2.13 5.61
N ALA A 201 6.17 -2.71 6.29
CA ALA A 201 6.15 -4.12 6.64
C ALA A 201 5.03 -4.46 7.65
N TYR A 202 4.83 -3.65 8.70
CA TYR A 202 3.67 -3.79 9.58
C TYR A 202 2.35 -3.64 8.82
N MET A 203 2.22 -2.60 7.99
CA MET A 203 1.00 -2.31 7.26
C MET A 203 0.65 -3.40 6.24
N HIS A 204 1.64 -4.04 5.59
CA HIS A 204 1.41 -5.23 4.74
C HIS A 204 0.76 -6.34 5.55
N THR A 205 1.36 -6.72 6.68
CA THR A 205 0.87 -7.80 7.53
C THR A 205 -0.56 -7.51 8.00
N PHE A 206 -0.80 -6.32 8.56
CA PHE A 206 -2.12 -5.98 9.10
C PHE A 206 -3.21 -5.93 8.02
N PHE A 207 -2.91 -5.35 6.86
CA PHE A 207 -3.86 -5.33 5.74
C PHE A 207 -4.15 -6.72 5.20
N MET A 208 -3.11 -7.54 4.99
CA MET A 208 -3.25 -8.91 4.49
C MET A 208 -3.99 -9.80 5.50
N GLU A 209 -3.74 -9.67 6.80
CA GLU A 209 -4.49 -10.42 7.82
C GLU A 209 -5.97 -10.09 7.79
N ASN A 210 -6.33 -8.81 7.64
CA ASN A 210 -7.71 -8.39 7.52
C ASN A 210 -8.35 -8.95 6.23
N LEU A 211 -7.63 -8.93 5.11
CA LEU A 211 -8.11 -9.47 3.84
C LEU A 211 -8.28 -11.01 3.89
N ALA A 212 -7.35 -11.73 4.52
CA ALA A 212 -7.44 -13.17 4.71
C ALA A 212 -8.60 -13.56 5.64
N GLU A 213 -8.87 -12.76 6.66
CA GLU A 213 -10.03 -12.93 7.55
C GLU A 213 -11.35 -12.78 6.78
N GLN A 214 -11.46 -11.77 5.91
CA GLN A 214 -12.65 -11.55 5.07
C GLN A 214 -12.86 -12.63 4.00
N ASN A 215 -11.79 -13.37 3.63
CA ASN A 215 -11.78 -14.32 2.52
C ASN A 215 -11.24 -15.69 2.93
N ARG A 216 -11.68 -16.18 4.10
CA ARG A 216 -11.29 -17.51 4.62
C ARG A 216 -11.53 -18.62 3.58
N GLY A 217 -10.56 -19.51 3.46
CA GLY A 217 -10.54 -20.64 2.55
C GLY A 217 -10.19 -20.30 1.11
N LYS A 218 -9.98 -19.02 0.79
CA LYS A 218 -9.80 -18.56 -0.59
C LYS A 218 -8.35 -18.21 -0.91
N LEU A 219 -7.74 -17.25 -0.21
CA LEU A 219 -6.50 -16.61 -0.64
C LEU A 219 -5.27 -17.03 0.16
N ALA A 220 -4.13 -17.17 -0.50
CA ALA A 220 -2.81 -17.21 0.14
C ALA A 220 -2.10 -15.87 -0.09
N LEU A 221 -1.80 -15.14 0.98
CA LEU A 221 -1.19 -13.82 0.95
C LEU A 221 0.24 -13.90 1.49
N ILE A 222 1.21 -13.55 0.66
CA ILE A 222 2.63 -13.77 0.94
C ILE A 222 3.37 -12.44 0.83
N HIS A 223 4.01 -12.01 1.91
CA HIS A 223 4.97 -10.93 1.94
C HIS A 223 6.37 -11.54 2.06
N ILE A 224 7.26 -11.26 1.11
CA ILE A 224 8.58 -11.90 1.07
C ILE A 224 9.71 -10.88 0.94
N PHE A 225 10.77 -11.06 1.72
CA PHE A 225 12.05 -10.42 1.47
C PHE A 225 12.91 -11.31 0.56
N PRO A 226 13.17 -10.93 -0.69
CA PRO A 226 13.80 -11.80 -1.70
C PRO A 226 15.32 -11.95 -1.50
N GLY A 227 15.89 -11.33 -0.46
CA GLY A 227 17.33 -11.20 -0.31
C GLY A 227 17.89 -10.18 -1.31
N VAL A 228 19.21 -10.25 -1.53
CA VAL A 228 19.88 -9.39 -2.51
C VAL A 228 19.84 -10.07 -3.87
N VAL A 229 19.00 -9.57 -4.78
CA VAL A 229 18.89 -10.09 -6.14
C VAL A 229 19.50 -9.08 -7.11
N LEU A 230 20.59 -9.45 -7.77
CA LEU A 230 21.20 -8.57 -8.77
C LEU A 230 20.23 -8.34 -9.93
N GLY A 231 20.07 -7.08 -10.30
CA GLY A 231 19.17 -6.66 -11.35
C GLY A 231 19.30 -5.17 -11.66
N PRO A 232 18.58 -4.69 -12.69
CA PRO A 232 18.71 -3.32 -13.19
C PRO A 232 18.33 -2.25 -12.14
N GLY A 233 17.60 -2.61 -11.08
CA GLY A 233 17.24 -1.68 -10.00
C GLY A 233 18.45 -1.08 -9.26
N PHE A 234 19.57 -1.81 -9.15
CA PHE A 234 20.80 -1.30 -8.54
C PHE A 234 21.64 -0.40 -9.46
N GLN A 235 21.22 -0.28 -10.73
CA GLN A 235 21.85 0.58 -11.73
C GLN A 235 21.00 1.84 -11.99
N ASN A 236 19.98 2.11 -11.15
CA ASN A 236 19.12 3.29 -11.30
C ASN A 236 19.95 4.59 -11.19
N PRO A 237 19.89 5.50 -12.17
CA PRO A 237 20.53 6.81 -12.13
C PRO A 237 20.16 7.67 -10.90
N GLU A 238 18.99 7.47 -10.32
CA GLU A 238 18.51 8.22 -9.14
C GLU A 238 19.17 7.77 -7.82
N LEU A 239 19.90 6.65 -7.82
CA LEU A 239 20.64 6.23 -6.64
C LEU A 239 21.79 7.21 -6.33
N PRO A 240 22.05 7.51 -5.04
CA PRO A 240 23.16 8.38 -4.66
C PRO A 240 24.49 7.91 -5.26
N ALA A 241 25.31 8.84 -5.75
CA ALA A 241 26.57 8.52 -6.41
C ALA A 241 27.50 7.69 -5.50
N TRP A 242 27.57 8.04 -4.21
CA TRP A 242 28.33 7.28 -3.21
C TRP A 242 27.86 5.83 -3.12
N PHE A 243 26.54 5.60 -3.15
CA PHE A 243 25.96 4.26 -3.08
C PHE A 243 26.34 3.44 -4.32
N ARG A 244 26.27 4.04 -5.52
CA ARG A 244 26.67 3.33 -6.75
C ARG A 244 28.15 2.95 -6.75
N VAL A 245 29.02 3.79 -6.21
CA VAL A 245 30.46 3.48 -6.08
C VAL A 245 30.67 2.35 -5.07
N VAL A 246 30.09 2.45 -3.87
CA VAL A 246 30.18 1.39 -2.86
C VAL A 246 29.62 0.07 -3.41
N TRP A 247 28.48 0.13 -4.08
CA TRP A 247 27.80 -1.03 -4.64
C TRP A 247 28.64 -1.71 -5.73
N ASN A 248 29.04 -0.96 -6.76
CA ASN A 248 29.71 -1.52 -7.93
C ASN A 248 31.20 -1.82 -7.72
N CYS A 249 31.90 -1.01 -6.92
CA CYS A 249 33.35 -1.14 -6.75
C CYS A 249 33.74 -2.00 -5.54
N PHE A 250 32.86 -2.13 -4.53
CA PHE A 250 33.18 -2.85 -3.29
C PHE A 250 32.21 -4.00 -3.03
N PHE A 251 30.90 -3.74 -2.92
CA PHE A 251 29.95 -4.76 -2.48
C PHE A 251 29.82 -5.91 -3.48
N VAL A 252 29.53 -5.61 -4.76
CA VAL A 252 29.35 -6.65 -5.79
C VAL A 252 30.62 -7.47 -6.03
N PRO A 253 31.82 -6.86 -6.19
CA PRO A 253 33.05 -7.63 -6.39
C PRO A 253 33.45 -8.49 -5.19
N ILE A 254 33.29 -7.98 -3.96
CA ILE A 254 33.77 -8.66 -2.75
C ILE A 254 32.74 -9.65 -2.20
N PHE A 255 31.48 -9.23 -2.12
CA PHE A 255 30.42 -9.99 -1.44
C PHE A 255 29.37 -10.57 -2.40
N GLY A 256 29.31 -10.10 -3.64
CA GLY A 256 28.27 -10.46 -4.59
C GLY A 256 28.12 -11.96 -4.80
N ARG A 257 29.24 -12.70 -4.89
CA ARG A 257 29.20 -14.16 -5.08
C ARG A 257 28.55 -14.92 -3.92
N PHE A 258 28.64 -14.41 -2.69
CA PHE A 258 28.21 -15.11 -1.48
C PHE A 258 26.87 -14.62 -0.94
N LEU A 259 26.57 -13.33 -1.10
CA LEU A 259 25.37 -12.70 -0.52
C LEU A 259 24.22 -12.51 -1.51
N THR A 260 24.43 -12.73 -2.81
CA THR A 260 23.37 -12.54 -3.81
C THR A 260 22.66 -13.85 -4.18
N VAL A 261 21.37 -13.73 -4.45
CA VAL A 261 20.57 -14.84 -4.97
C VAL A 261 20.65 -14.81 -6.49
N LYS A 262 21.08 -15.94 -7.09
CA LYS A 262 21.13 -16.09 -8.55
C LYS A 262 19.73 -15.88 -9.18
N PRO A 263 19.62 -15.21 -10.34
CA PRO A 263 18.35 -14.98 -11.04
C PRO A 263 17.46 -16.22 -11.17
N ASP A 264 18.00 -17.33 -11.67
CA ASP A 264 17.23 -18.57 -11.87
C ASP A 264 16.71 -19.15 -10.56
N ASN A 265 17.52 -19.11 -9.51
CA ASN A 265 17.13 -19.58 -8.19
C ASN A 265 16.03 -18.67 -7.60
N CYS A 266 16.15 -17.35 -7.79
CA CYS A 266 15.14 -16.40 -7.38
C CYS A 266 13.80 -16.67 -8.09
N GLY A 267 13.80 -16.78 -9.42
CA GLY A 267 12.60 -17.04 -10.20
C GLY A 267 11.88 -18.34 -9.81
N ASN A 268 12.63 -19.44 -9.68
CA ASN A 268 12.07 -20.73 -9.27
C ASN A 268 11.48 -20.67 -7.85
N ARG A 269 12.16 -19.97 -6.92
CA ARG A 269 11.64 -19.80 -5.55
C ARG A 269 10.38 -18.97 -5.52
N MET A 270 10.33 -17.85 -6.24
CA MET A 270 9.13 -17.01 -6.32
C MET A 270 7.95 -17.77 -6.89
N LEU A 271 8.16 -18.55 -7.96
CA LEU A 271 7.11 -19.38 -8.54
C LEU A 271 6.63 -20.47 -7.57
N SER A 272 7.54 -21.07 -6.79
CA SER A 272 7.18 -22.10 -5.80
C SER A 272 6.29 -21.59 -4.66
N LEU A 273 6.17 -20.26 -4.48
CA LEU A 273 5.26 -19.67 -3.49
C LEU A 273 3.78 -19.89 -3.83
N ALA A 274 3.47 -20.24 -5.09
CA ALA A 274 2.12 -20.65 -5.50
C ALA A 274 1.79 -22.13 -5.17
N SER A 275 2.69 -22.83 -4.47
CA SER A 275 2.48 -24.22 -4.09
C SER A 275 1.59 -24.37 -2.85
N THR A 276 1.22 -25.62 -2.55
CA THR A 276 0.37 -25.98 -1.40
C THR A 276 1.04 -25.79 -0.04
N CYS A 277 2.32 -25.37 0.02
CA CYS A 277 3.03 -25.08 1.27
C CYS A 277 2.45 -23.87 2.02
N TYR A 278 1.76 -22.99 1.30
CA TYR A 278 1.20 -21.72 1.81
C TYR A 278 -0.32 -21.68 1.60
N PRO A 279 -1.11 -22.53 2.27
CA PRO A 279 -2.55 -22.60 2.07
C PRO A 279 -3.28 -21.36 2.60
N PRO A 280 -4.52 -21.12 2.14
CA PRO A 280 -5.35 -20.04 2.67
C PRO A 280 -5.73 -20.30 4.13
N ARG A 281 -6.16 -19.23 4.80
CA ARG A 281 -6.70 -19.33 6.15
C ARG A 281 -7.87 -20.29 6.17
N PRO A 282 -7.95 -21.31 7.03
CA PRO A 282 -9.05 -22.26 6.99
C PRO A 282 -10.38 -21.61 7.40
N ILE A 283 -11.49 -22.14 6.89
CA ILE A 283 -12.84 -21.76 7.33
C ILE A 283 -13.06 -22.26 8.77
N ASP A 284 -12.72 -23.53 9.01
CA ASP A 284 -12.83 -24.20 10.32
C ASP A 284 -11.43 -24.50 10.90
N GLU A 285 -11.24 -24.30 12.21
CA GLU A 285 -9.93 -24.49 12.88
C GLU A 285 -9.46 -25.96 12.97
N SER A 286 -10.21 -26.92 12.41
CA SER A 286 -9.97 -28.37 12.57
C SER A 286 -8.96 -28.97 11.59
N SER A 287 -8.48 -28.23 10.57
CA SER A 287 -7.55 -28.77 9.59
C SER A 287 -6.08 -28.65 10.02
N ASN A 288 -5.66 -29.44 11.01
CA ASN A 288 -4.24 -29.61 11.35
C ASN A 288 -3.55 -30.43 10.24
N LYS A 289 -2.91 -29.75 9.29
CA LYS A 289 -1.98 -30.39 8.34
C LYS A 289 -0.55 -30.16 8.82
N GLU A 290 0.10 -31.22 9.30
CA GLU A 290 1.44 -31.19 9.93
C GLU A 290 2.61 -30.74 9.02
N ALA A 291 2.37 -30.52 7.72
CA ALA A 291 3.41 -30.15 6.73
C ALA A 291 3.33 -28.69 6.22
N VAL A 292 2.56 -27.82 6.88
CA VAL A 292 2.25 -26.47 6.39
C VAL A 292 3.08 -25.39 7.09
N THR A 293 3.52 -24.38 6.34
CA THR A 293 4.26 -23.24 6.90
C THR A 293 3.44 -22.48 7.94
N LYS A 294 4.08 -22.08 9.05
CA LYS A 294 3.47 -21.18 10.04
C LYS A 294 3.32 -19.79 9.45
N GLY A 295 2.20 -19.12 9.70
CA GLY A 295 1.96 -17.77 9.21
C GLY A 295 2.20 -16.68 10.25
N THR A 296 1.58 -15.51 10.05
CA THR A 296 1.74 -14.32 10.91
C THR A 296 0.91 -14.35 12.19
N ASP A 297 0.03 -15.34 12.35
CA ASP A 297 -0.67 -15.65 13.61
C ASP A 297 0.05 -16.74 14.44
N GLY A 298 1.18 -17.25 13.95
CA GLY A 298 1.94 -18.34 14.56
C GLY A 298 1.36 -19.75 14.35
N LYS A 299 0.18 -19.88 13.75
CA LYS A 299 -0.47 -21.16 13.43
C LYS A 299 -0.04 -21.65 12.03
N PRO A 300 0.05 -22.97 11.80
CA PRO A 300 0.18 -23.52 10.45
C PRO A 300 -1.02 -23.13 9.59
N GLY A 301 -0.78 -22.66 8.36
CA GLY A 301 -1.88 -22.40 7.44
C GLY A 301 -2.68 -21.12 7.71
N SER A 302 -2.04 -20.07 8.25
CA SER A 302 -2.76 -18.85 8.63
C SER A 302 -3.42 -18.08 7.47
N GLY A 303 -3.05 -18.38 6.22
CA GLY A 303 -3.41 -17.60 5.03
C GLY A 303 -2.52 -16.38 4.77
N VAL A 304 -1.74 -15.93 5.76
CA VAL A 304 -0.78 -14.82 5.62
C VAL A 304 0.63 -15.26 6.01
N TYR A 305 1.61 -14.92 5.19
CA TYR A 305 2.98 -15.40 5.34
C TYR A 305 3.99 -14.28 5.21
N SER A 306 4.88 -14.16 6.20
CA SER A 306 6.07 -13.31 6.15
C SER A 306 7.28 -14.21 5.96
N LEU A 307 7.96 -14.09 4.82
CA LEU A 307 8.99 -15.04 4.38
C LEU A 307 10.33 -14.37 4.04
N THR A 308 11.42 -15.14 4.19
CA THR A 308 12.74 -14.82 3.61
C THR A 308 12.89 -15.38 2.20
N TRP A 309 14.01 -15.05 1.55
CA TRP A 309 14.34 -15.46 0.18
C TRP A 309 14.33 -16.97 -0.06
N ASN A 310 14.49 -17.77 0.99
CA ASN A 310 14.51 -19.23 0.89
C ASN A 310 13.13 -19.88 1.15
N GLY A 311 12.08 -19.09 1.41
CA GLY A 311 10.72 -19.56 1.70
C GLY A 311 10.45 -19.88 3.18
N GLU A 312 11.40 -19.65 4.08
CA GLU A 312 11.23 -19.80 5.53
C GLU A 312 10.56 -18.57 6.15
N ASN A 313 9.76 -18.81 7.19
CA ASN A 313 9.08 -17.75 7.95
C ASN A 313 10.10 -16.86 8.69
N ASN A 314 9.93 -15.54 8.57
CA ASN A 314 10.68 -14.53 9.33
C ASN A 314 9.78 -13.52 10.06
N PHE A 315 8.55 -13.92 10.38
CA PHE A 315 7.61 -13.10 11.13
C PHE A 315 8.18 -12.74 12.52
N PRO A 316 8.36 -11.44 12.84
CA PRO A 316 8.99 -11.03 14.09
C PRO A 316 7.97 -10.99 15.24
N SER A 317 7.52 -12.17 15.67
CA SER A 317 6.43 -12.35 16.65
C SER A 317 6.56 -11.52 17.93
N LYS A 318 7.78 -11.31 18.43
CA LYS A 318 8.07 -10.51 19.64
C LYS A 318 7.68 -9.04 19.49
N LEU A 319 7.81 -8.47 18.30
CA LEU A 319 7.43 -7.08 18.06
C LEU A 319 5.90 -6.95 18.05
N TYR A 320 5.22 -7.89 17.40
CA TYR A 320 3.77 -7.92 17.31
C TYR A 320 3.08 -8.24 18.64
N SER A 321 3.73 -8.94 19.57
CA SER A 321 3.15 -9.22 20.90
C SER A 321 2.99 -7.97 21.77
N ALA A 322 3.71 -6.88 21.45
CA ALA A 322 3.58 -5.60 22.15
C ALA A 322 2.49 -4.69 21.54
N ILE A 323 1.80 -5.15 20.49
CA ILE A 323 0.86 -4.37 19.70
C ILE A 323 -0.54 -4.98 19.85
N ASN A 324 -1.55 -4.13 20.06
CA ASN A 324 -2.94 -4.56 19.91
C ASN A 324 -3.24 -4.83 18.42
N LYS A 325 -3.11 -6.10 18.00
CA LYS A 325 -3.25 -6.48 16.59
C LYS A 325 -4.63 -6.16 16.03
N ASP A 326 -5.69 -6.35 16.82
CA ASP A 326 -7.07 -6.15 16.33
C ASP A 326 -7.33 -4.67 16.04
N GLU A 327 -6.92 -3.79 16.96
CA GLU A 327 -6.97 -2.34 16.76
C GLU A 327 -6.12 -1.91 15.57
N MET A 328 -4.87 -2.39 15.47
CA MET A 328 -3.99 -2.00 14.37
C MET A 328 -4.46 -2.50 13.01
N ARG A 329 -5.05 -3.71 12.93
CA ARG A 329 -5.68 -4.19 11.69
C ARG A 329 -6.79 -3.27 11.23
N LYS A 330 -7.67 -2.86 12.16
CA LYS A 330 -8.74 -1.92 11.89
C LYS A 330 -8.19 -0.56 11.43
N LYS A 331 -7.26 0.04 12.19
CA LYS A 331 -6.63 1.33 11.86
C LYS A 331 -5.96 1.31 10.48
N VAL A 332 -5.14 0.30 10.18
CA VAL A 332 -4.46 0.18 8.88
C VAL A 332 -5.47 -0.01 7.73
N TRP A 333 -6.50 -0.83 7.94
CA TRP A 333 -7.54 -1.04 6.94
C TRP A 333 -8.31 0.24 6.63
N GLU A 334 -8.84 0.93 7.64
CA GLU A 334 -9.61 2.16 7.50
C GLU A 334 -8.75 3.28 6.89
N HIS A 335 -7.51 3.45 7.34
CA HIS A 335 -6.58 4.42 6.77
C HIS A 335 -6.33 4.18 5.28
N THR A 336 -6.09 2.92 4.90
CA THR A 336 -5.78 2.56 3.51
C THR A 336 -7.02 2.66 2.62
N ALA A 337 -8.19 2.24 3.12
CA ALA A 337 -9.46 2.37 2.42
C ALA A 337 -9.80 3.86 2.18
N ARG A 338 -9.68 4.70 3.21
CA ARG A 338 -9.89 6.16 3.09
C ARG A 338 -8.95 6.78 2.04
N ALA A 339 -7.69 6.37 2.02
CA ALA A 339 -6.75 6.85 1.00
C ALA A 339 -7.24 6.54 -0.41
N PHE A 340 -7.76 5.33 -0.63
CA PHE A 340 -8.29 4.96 -1.93
C PHE A 340 -9.59 5.69 -2.28
N GLU A 341 -10.52 5.82 -1.34
CA GLU A 341 -11.80 6.52 -1.53
C GLU A 341 -11.58 7.98 -1.94
N VAL A 342 -10.70 8.69 -1.23
CA VAL A 342 -10.36 10.10 -1.52
C VAL A 342 -9.74 10.24 -2.93
N ILE A 343 -8.80 9.36 -3.29
CA ILE A 343 -8.14 9.42 -4.59
C ILE A 343 -9.09 9.05 -5.73
N GLU A 344 -9.98 8.08 -5.51
CA GLU A 344 -11.02 7.65 -6.45
C GLU A 344 -12.07 8.75 -6.67
N ALA A 345 -12.39 9.54 -5.64
CA ALA A 345 -13.20 10.75 -5.74
C ALA A 345 -12.50 11.90 -6.51
N GLY A 346 -11.23 11.72 -6.87
CA GLY A 346 -10.45 12.71 -7.61
C GLY A 346 -9.74 13.74 -6.72
N GLU A 347 -9.80 13.56 -5.40
CA GLU A 347 -9.19 14.45 -4.41
C GLU A 347 -7.76 14.03 -4.05
N VAL A 348 -7.08 14.89 -3.28
CA VAL A 348 -5.71 14.64 -2.78
C VAL A 348 -5.81 14.11 -1.36
N PHE A 349 -5.23 12.94 -1.09
CA PHE A 349 -5.25 12.35 0.24
C PHE A 349 -4.48 13.22 1.24
N LYS A 350 -5.18 13.68 2.28
CA LYS A 350 -4.63 14.47 3.40
C LYS A 350 -5.00 13.80 4.72
N GLU A 351 -4.20 14.02 5.75
CA GLU A 351 -4.51 13.59 7.12
C GLU A 351 -5.47 14.54 7.82
N TYR A 352 -5.41 15.83 7.47
CA TYR A 352 -6.24 16.86 8.09
C TYR A 352 -7.44 17.19 7.23
N PHE A 353 -8.60 17.18 7.87
CA PHE A 353 -9.77 17.88 7.39
C PHE A 353 -9.63 19.36 7.74
N ILE A 354 -9.66 20.23 6.73
CA ILE A 354 -9.54 21.68 6.92
C ILE A 354 -10.95 22.26 6.98
N PHE A 355 -11.28 22.85 8.11
CA PHE A 355 -12.51 23.59 8.33
C PHE A 355 -12.21 25.08 8.36
N CYS A 356 -12.84 25.84 7.46
CA CYS A 356 -12.81 27.29 7.45
C CYS A 356 -14.23 27.80 7.66
N ALA A 357 -14.44 28.60 8.70
CA ALA A 357 -15.73 29.21 8.97
C ALA A 357 -15.57 30.69 9.28
N ASP A 358 -16.46 31.48 8.69
CA ASP A 358 -16.53 32.91 8.94
C ASP A 358 -17.04 33.20 10.36
N LEU A 359 -16.78 34.42 10.82
CA LEU A 359 -17.33 34.96 12.06
C LEU A 359 -18.63 35.73 11.76
N LEU A 360 -19.65 35.51 12.58
CA LEU A 360 -20.86 36.32 12.62
C LEU A 360 -20.51 37.78 12.99
N GLY A 361 -21.23 38.72 12.39
CA GLY A 361 -21.06 40.15 12.61
C GLY A 361 -19.98 40.81 11.74
N LEU A 362 -19.15 40.03 11.03
CA LEU A 362 -18.21 40.57 10.06
C LEU A 362 -18.93 41.08 8.81
N LEU A 363 -18.44 42.19 8.24
CA LEU A 363 -18.99 42.82 7.04
C LEU A 363 -19.16 41.84 5.86
N TYR A 364 -18.24 40.90 5.73
CA TYR A 364 -18.20 39.89 4.67
C TYR A 364 -18.51 38.47 5.15
N GLY A 365 -18.98 38.29 6.39
CA GLY A 365 -19.25 36.97 6.97
C GLY A 365 -20.63 36.41 6.60
N SER A 366 -20.87 35.15 7.00
CA SER A 366 -22.12 34.41 6.74
C SER A 366 -23.39 35.14 7.17
N SER A 367 -23.34 35.94 8.24
CA SER A 367 -24.44 36.81 8.67
C SER A 367 -23.89 38.02 9.41
N SER A 368 -24.43 39.19 9.09
CA SER A 368 -23.89 40.50 9.49
C SER A 368 -24.98 41.56 9.58
N PRO A 369 -24.67 42.77 10.08
CA PRO A 369 -25.59 43.91 10.01
C PRO A 369 -26.12 44.23 8.61
N PHE A 370 -25.48 43.76 7.54
CA PHE A 370 -25.95 43.93 6.16
C PHE A 370 -26.83 42.77 5.65
N SER A 371 -27.02 41.73 6.46
CA SER A 371 -27.88 40.60 6.13
C SER A 371 -29.36 40.96 6.25
N PHE A 372 -30.21 40.25 5.51
CA PHE A 372 -31.65 40.37 5.64
C PHE A 372 -32.16 39.64 6.88
N ASN A 373 -33.00 40.30 7.66
CA ASN A 373 -33.77 39.68 8.71
C ASN A 373 -34.93 38.88 8.08
N PRO A 374 -35.02 37.56 8.30
CA PRO A 374 -36.03 36.72 7.66
C PRO A 374 -37.47 37.04 8.11
N ASP A 375 -37.65 37.55 9.33
CA ASP A 375 -38.97 37.86 9.88
C ASP A 375 -39.51 39.20 9.38
N THR A 376 -38.62 40.17 9.14
CA THR A 376 -39.01 41.54 8.74
C THR A 376 -38.75 41.84 7.26
N SER A 377 -38.01 40.98 6.56
CA SER A 377 -37.54 41.19 5.18
C SER A 377 -36.78 42.51 4.96
N ARG A 378 -36.20 43.09 6.02
CA ARG A 378 -35.36 44.30 5.98
C ARG A 378 -33.93 43.96 6.36
N ILE A 379 -32.97 44.82 6.01
CA ILE A 379 -31.59 44.70 6.47
C ILE A 379 -31.56 44.80 8.00
N CYS A 380 -30.84 43.90 8.67
CA CYS A 380 -30.74 43.84 10.13
C CYS A 380 -30.24 45.17 10.73
N GLY A 381 -29.20 45.76 10.13
CA GLY A 381 -28.61 47.02 10.57
C GLY A 381 -28.26 47.00 12.06
N PRO A 382 -28.66 48.02 12.84
CA PRO A 382 -28.42 48.07 14.28
C PRO A 382 -29.19 47.02 15.08
N ASP A 383 -30.23 46.42 14.50
CA ASP A 383 -31.01 45.35 15.14
C ASP A 383 -30.32 43.98 15.01
N PHE A 384 -29.15 43.91 14.35
CA PHE A 384 -28.35 42.69 14.28
C PHE A 384 -27.87 42.29 15.67
N LEU A 385 -27.96 40.99 15.97
CA LEU A 385 -27.56 40.46 17.26
C LEU A 385 -26.10 40.79 17.55
N GLN A 386 -25.81 41.34 18.73
CA GLN A 386 -24.44 41.46 19.18
C GLN A 386 -23.88 40.07 19.43
N THR A 387 -22.88 39.68 18.64
CA THR A 387 -22.20 38.38 18.75
C THR A 387 -20.84 38.56 19.41
N THR A 388 -20.51 37.69 20.35
CA THR A 388 -19.18 37.66 20.98
C THR A 388 -18.24 36.68 20.27
N ILE A 389 -16.94 36.79 20.56
CA ILE A 389 -15.93 35.79 20.12
C ILE A 389 -16.34 34.38 20.55
N ARG A 390 -16.83 34.23 21.79
CA ARG A 390 -17.23 32.92 22.33
C ARG A 390 -18.48 32.36 21.66
N ASP A 391 -19.39 33.22 21.19
CA ASP A 391 -20.57 32.76 20.44
C ASP A 391 -20.16 32.19 19.08
N ASN A 392 -19.19 32.82 18.40
CA ASN A 392 -18.61 32.28 17.18
C ASN A 392 -17.94 30.92 17.39
N ILE A 393 -17.16 30.77 18.47
CA ILE A 393 -16.52 29.49 18.79
C ILE A 393 -17.57 28.40 19.09
N ARG A 394 -18.64 28.73 19.82
CA ARG A 394 -19.73 27.79 20.10
C ARG A 394 -20.44 27.35 18.82
N LEU A 395 -20.70 28.28 17.91
CA LEU A 395 -21.28 27.98 16.60
C LEU A 395 -20.35 27.07 15.78
N HIS A 396 -19.08 27.41 15.66
CA HIS A 396 -18.10 26.60 14.96
C HIS A 396 -17.98 25.20 15.58
N LYS A 397 -17.96 25.12 16.92
CA LYS A 397 -17.94 23.85 17.64
C LYS A 397 -19.18 23.00 17.38
N GLN A 398 -20.37 23.59 17.31
CA GLN A 398 -21.58 22.87 16.92
C GLN A 398 -21.47 22.28 15.51
N ILE A 399 -20.90 23.04 14.56
CA ILE A 399 -20.66 22.52 13.20
C ILE A 399 -19.66 21.36 13.25
N LEU A 400 -18.54 21.52 13.97
CA LEU A 400 -17.56 20.46 14.15
C LEU A 400 -18.17 19.21 14.82
N ASP A 401 -19.08 19.38 15.76
CA ASP A 401 -19.82 18.28 16.39
C ASP A 401 -20.76 17.56 15.42
N THR A 402 -21.41 18.29 14.51
CA THR A 402 -22.20 17.66 13.43
C THR A 402 -21.35 16.93 12.39
N LEU A 403 -20.05 17.25 12.32
CA LEU A 403 -19.06 16.58 11.47
C LEU A 403 -18.29 15.47 12.20
N ASP A 404 -18.74 15.09 13.41
CA ASP A 404 -18.12 14.08 14.27
C ASP A 404 -16.63 14.36 14.60
N VAL A 405 -16.23 15.65 14.65
CA VAL A 405 -14.86 16.05 14.95
C VAL A 405 -14.59 15.98 16.46
N THR A 406 -13.82 14.97 16.86
CA THR A 406 -13.48 14.68 18.26
C THR A 406 -12.29 15.48 18.79
N SER A 407 -11.43 16.01 17.92
CA SER A 407 -10.32 16.90 18.29
C SER A 407 -9.86 17.76 17.11
N VAL A 408 -9.26 18.90 17.42
CA VAL A 408 -8.71 19.86 16.46
C VAL A 408 -7.19 19.90 16.62
N ALA A 409 -6.47 19.51 15.56
CA ALA A 409 -5.02 19.51 15.56
C ALA A 409 -4.44 20.93 15.67
N ALA A 410 -4.99 21.88 14.91
CA ALA A 410 -4.61 23.27 14.98
C ALA A 410 -5.80 24.19 14.71
N VAL A 411 -5.88 25.27 15.49
CA VAL A 411 -6.70 26.45 15.14
C VAL A 411 -5.74 27.55 14.70
N ILE A 412 -6.02 28.17 13.55
CA ILE A 412 -5.15 29.17 12.93
C ILE A 412 -5.95 30.45 12.73
N GLY A 413 -5.39 31.59 13.14
CA GLY A 413 -6.01 32.90 12.96
C GLY A 413 -4.98 33.99 12.79
N GLU A 414 -5.28 34.91 11.87
CA GLU A 414 -4.50 36.11 11.61
C GLU A 414 -5.19 37.33 12.25
N SER A 415 -4.46 38.40 12.56
CA SER A 415 -5.01 39.71 12.93
C SER A 415 -6.11 39.64 14.00
N MET A 416 -7.35 40.03 13.68
CA MET A 416 -8.48 40.04 14.61
C MET A 416 -8.95 38.62 14.94
N GLU A 417 -8.88 37.70 13.98
CA GLU A 417 -9.22 36.29 14.14
C GLU A 417 -8.28 35.58 15.10
N SER A 418 -7.05 36.08 15.27
CA SER A 418 -6.10 35.51 16.24
C SER A 418 -6.61 35.57 17.69
N ILE A 419 -7.48 36.52 18.02
CA ILE A 419 -8.14 36.60 19.34
C ILE A 419 -9.17 35.48 19.48
N THR A 420 -9.89 35.17 18.39
CA THR A 420 -10.79 34.00 18.34
C THR A 420 -10.01 32.69 18.48
N THR A 421 -8.85 32.61 17.84
CA THR A 421 -7.94 31.46 17.99
C THR A 421 -7.43 31.28 19.42
N LEU A 422 -7.16 32.37 20.15
CA LEU A 422 -6.78 32.31 21.57
C LEU A 422 -7.90 31.80 22.47
N GLU A 423 -9.15 32.16 22.18
CA GLU A 423 -10.32 31.77 22.99
C GLU A 423 -10.79 30.32 22.72
N TRP A 424 -10.44 29.72 21.58
CA TRP A 424 -10.81 28.34 21.21
C TRP A 424 -10.49 27.26 22.27
N PRO A 425 -9.23 27.13 22.76
CA PRO A 425 -8.90 26.17 23.80
C PRO A 425 -9.55 26.50 25.16
N LEU A 426 -9.93 27.76 25.40
CA LEU A 426 -10.62 28.19 26.63
C LEU A 426 -12.12 27.85 26.61
N CYS A 427 -12.71 27.80 25.41
CA CYS A 427 -14.13 27.52 25.21
C CYS A 427 -14.43 26.03 24.98
N THR A 428 -13.43 25.16 24.96
CA THR A 428 -13.57 23.71 24.69
C THR A 428 -13.00 22.86 25.81
N LEU A 429 -13.26 21.54 25.76
CA LEU A 429 -12.69 20.60 26.72
C LEU A 429 -11.16 20.59 26.62
N LYS A 430 -10.51 20.31 27.76
CA LYS A 430 -9.06 20.10 27.81
C LYS A 430 -8.66 19.09 26.74
N ASP A 431 -7.58 19.39 26.02
CA ASP A 431 -7.03 18.59 24.93
C ASP A 431 -7.89 18.50 23.66
N TYR A 432 -9.02 19.23 23.55
CA TYR A 432 -9.79 19.30 22.30
C TYR A 432 -8.98 20.01 21.20
N VAL A 433 -8.41 21.18 21.50
CA VAL A 433 -7.48 21.90 20.62
C VAL A 433 -6.05 21.56 21.02
N LYS A 434 -5.26 20.97 20.10
CA LYS A 434 -3.88 20.54 20.36
C LYS A 434 -2.87 21.67 20.21
N THR A 435 -3.11 22.57 19.26
CA THR A 435 -2.19 23.67 18.94
C THR A 435 -2.97 24.88 18.48
N ILE A 436 -2.48 26.07 18.83
CA ILE A 436 -2.94 27.33 18.26
C ILE A 436 -1.81 27.98 17.49
N ILE A 437 -2.12 28.55 16.33
CA ILE A 437 -1.17 29.27 15.48
C ILE A 437 -1.70 30.69 15.31
N LEU A 438 -0.96 31.63 15.86
CA LEU A 438 -1.30 33.04 15.90
C LEU A 438 -0.43 33.80 14.89
N ILE A 439 -1.07 34.52 13.97
CA ILE A 439 -0.40 35.28 12.91
C ILE A 439 -0.75 36.76 13.11
N THR A 440 0.26 37.64 13.15
CA THR A 440 0.08 39.11 13.31
C THR A 440 -0.89 39.53 14.42
N THR A 441 -0.79 38.90 15.59
CA THR A 441 -1.70 39.15 16.72
C THR A 441 -1.44 40.52 17.36
N PRO A 442 -2.50 41.32 17.61
CA PRO A 442 -2.36 42.58 18.32
C PRO A 442 -1.92 42.33 19.76
N ALA A 443 -1.11 43.24 20.32
CA ALA A 443 -0.65 43.15 21.70
C ALA A 443 -1.79 43.36 22.72
N ASP A 444 -2.83 44.11 22.32
CA ASP A 444 -4.02 44.38 23.12
C ASP A 444 -5.22 44.61 22.18
N HIS A 445 -6.42 44.30 22.66
CA HIS A 445 -7.68 44.50 21.95
C HIS A 445 -8.74 45.04 22.90
N SER A 446 -9.20 46.26 22.62
CA SER A 446 -10.08 47.04 23.50
C SER A 446 -11.56 47.00 23.12
N ALA A 447 -11.98 46.15 22.18
CA ALA A 447 -13.38 46.04 21.76
C ALA A 447 -14.22 45.14 22.67
#